data_AF-A0A833SKD0-F1
#
_entry.id   AF-A0A833SKD0-F1
#
_cell.length_a   1.000
_cell.length_b   1.000
_cell.length_c   1.000
_cell.angle_alpha   90.00
_cell.angle_beta   90.00
_cell.angle_gamma   90.00
#
_symmetry.space_group_name_H-M   'P 1'
#
loop_
_entity.id
_entity.type
_entity.pdbx_description
1 polymer ?
#
loop_
_entity_poly.entity_id
_entity_poly.type
_entity_poly.pdbx_seq_one_letter_code
_entity_poly.pdbx_strand_id
1 'polypeptide(L)'
;MEQRVLILALTSIERLMKKQKFFQQIYGEHSIISIMELLFRCIYQKDNEFQLEQRLLLAIGSYIWECIIWCPEILEKFIRYGGVYIILDIIEIIPYCSRCLFLALFTDMCDNIFCGPFLCTWRDMELSEMGKRQWFDTYCKKLARDSSPALIDMIGSVRSKIYSIFKIIERDNEKYKMAKEHYKILYANLSIEDRITISTIELYFTLKLGQVWIEVAKYFEQVGITPHGMDGQALFLMNQRYSLWGEIIKERQARIIKSIERKEEIEEKDEYARIHDSKLILALDAFDELDYIYRTTNKSYRIKKKYEQIQQVNLALKFPYKSDDSHCHRTFQDKLMVTTIFNQHQTVSTGLTSNPQLSQMKLGKIHLISPCNSYISATTYDSELHPVSLSSTCLSNIEKFLENE
;
A
#
# COMPACT_ATOMS: atom_id res chain seq x y z
N MET A 1 9.58 29.03 -39.37
CA MET A 1 8.91 28.00 -40.20
C MET A 1 9.25 26.58 -39.73
N GLU A 2 10.48 26.32 -39.29
CA GLU A 2 10.94 24.99 -38.87
C GLU A 2 10.14 24.36 -37.72
N GLN A 3 9.81 25.13 -36.67
CA GLN A 3 9.04 24.61 -35.52
C GLN A 3 7.62 24.15 -35.90
N ARG A 4 6.94 24.84 -36.83
CA ARG A 4 5.59 24.45 -37.28
C ARG A 4 5.61 23.16 -38.07
N VAL A 5 6.65 22.94 -38.88
CA VAL A 5 6.85 21.69 -39.61
C VAL A 5 7.12 20.55 -38.62
N LEU A 6 7.95 20.78 -37.60
CA LEU A 6 8.19 19.81 -36.53
C LEU A 6 6.90 19.47 -35.77
N ILE A 7 6.08 20.45 -35.41
CA ILE A 7 4.78 20.21 -34.74
C ILE A 7 3.87 19.35 -35.62
N LEU A 8 3.73 19.68 -36.90
CA LEU A 8 2.88 18.93 -37.83
C LEU A 8 3.40 17.52 -38.05
N ALA A 9 4.72 17.34 -38.18
CA ALA A 9 5.34 16.03 -38.30
C ALA A 9 5.08 15.19 -37.04
N LEU A 10 5.35 15.75 -35.86
CA LEU A 10 5.23 15.04 -34.59
C LEU A 10 3.78 14.65 -34.28
N THR A 11 2.82 15.54 -34.52
CA THR A 11 1.39 15.25 -34.37
C THR A 11 0.86 14.25 -35.41
N SER A 12 1.42 14.24 -36.62
CA SER A 12 1.08 13.24 -37.64
C SER A 12 1.61 11.86 -37.27
N ILE A 13 2.86 11.78 -36.78
CA ILE A 13 3.47 10.52 -36.32
C ILE A 13 2.75 10.02 -35.07
N GLU A 14 2.41 10.90 -34.12
CA GLU A 14 1.59 10.57 -32.95
C GLU A 14 0.29 9.88 -33.39
N ARG A 15 -0.46 10.50 -34.31
CA ARG A 15 -1.73 9.94 -34.82
C ARG A 15 -1.55 8.61 -35.53
N LEU A 16 -0.46 8.43 -36.26
CA LEU A 16 -0.15 7.19 -36.97
C LEU A 16 0.19 6.05 -36.00
N MET A 17 0.97 6.35 -34.97
CA MET A 17 1.42 5.36 -33.99
C MET A 17 0.42 5.10 -32.87
N LYS A 18 -0.54 6.01 -32.66
CA LYS A 18 -1.57 5.91 -31.62
C LYS A 18 -2.30 4.58 -31.75
N LYS A 19 -2.31 3.81 -30.64
CA LYS A 19 -2.92 2.47 -30.51
C LYS A 19 -2.31 1.35 -31.37
N GLN A 20 -1.20 1.60 -32.08
CA GLN A 20 -0.55 0.60 -32.93
C GLN A 20 0.74 0.07 -32.28
N LYS A 21 0.62 -0.96 -31.43
CA LYS A 21 1.75 -1.55 -30.69
C LYS A 21 2.92 -2.01 -31.60
N PHE A 22 2.60 -2.52 -32.79
CA PHE A 22 3.60 -2.99 -33.76
C PHE A 22 4.54 -1.89 -34.23
N PHE A 23 4.01 -0.73 -34.62
CA PHE A 23 4.81 0.40 -35.07
C PHE A 23 5.57 1.06 -33.92
N GLN A 24 4.96 1.11 -32.73
CA GLN A 24 5.62 1.56 -31.52
C GLN A 24 6.88 0.71 -31.24
N GLN A 25 6.81 -0.61 -31.35
CA GLN A 25 7.96 -1.48 -31.10
C GLN A 25 9.08 -1.33 -32.15
N ILE A 26 8.73 -1.23 -33.44
CA ILE A 26 9.72 -1.13 -34.52
C ILE A 26 10.45 0.22 -34.51
N TYR A 27 9.71 1.32 -34.37
CA TYR A 27 10.26 2.67 -34.41
C TYR A 27 10.59 3.23 -33.03
N GLY A 28 10.34 2.47 -31.96
CA GLY A 28 10.44 2.91 -30.58
C GLY A 28 11.80 3.50 -30.24
N GLU A 29 12.90 2.83 -30.60
CA GLU A 29 14.25 3.32 -30.29
C GLU A 29 14.60 4.62 -31.02
N HIS A 30 14.35 4.69 -32.32
CA HIS A 30 14.56 5.92 -33.10
C HIS A 30 13.67 7.07 -32.60
N SER A 31 12.45 6.75 -32.17
CA SER A 31 11.54 7.74 -31.59
C SER A 31 12.04 8.29 -30.26
N ILE A 32 12.58 7.44 -29.38
CA ILE A 32 13.17 7.88 -28.11
C ILE A 32 14.36 8.79 -28.39
N ILE A 33 15.28 8.39 -29.26
CA ILE A 33 16.47 9.20 -29.57
C ILE A 33 16.08 10.58 -30.11
N SER A 34 15.15 10.61 -31.07
CA SER A 34 14.68 11.85 -31.69
C SER A 34 13.99 12.76 -30.66
N ILE A 35 13.18 12.20 -29.76
CA ILE A 35 12.52 12.98 -28.71
C ILE A 35 13.50 13.47 -27.68
N MET A 36 14.45 12.64 -27.23
CA MET A 36 15.47 13.08 -26.29
C MET A 36 16.26 14.24 -26.87
N GLU A 37 16.65 14.17 -28.14
CA GLU A 37 17.33 15.27 -28.82
C GLU A 37 16.47 16.55 -28.85
N LEU A 38 15.16 16.43 -29.14
CA LEU A 38 14.24 17.57 -29.10
C LEU A 38 14.11 18.14 -27.68
N LEU A 39 13.96 17.30 -26.65
CA LEU A 39 13.86 17.72 -25.26
C LEU A 39 15.15 18.41 -24.80
N PHE A 40 16.32 17.88 -25.15
CA PHE A 40 17.61 18.50 -24.86
C PHE A 40 17.76 19.86 -25.54
N ARG A 41 17.32 19.99 -26.80
CA ARG A 41 17.29 21.29 -27.50
C ARG A 41 16.38 22.29 -26.80
N CYS A 42 15.23 21.85 -26.27
CA CYS A 42 14.33 22.71 -25.51
C CYS A 42 14.94 23.25 -24.20
N ILE A 43 15.88 22.54 -23.58
CA ILE A 43 16.51 22.92 -22.29
C ILE A 43 17.82 23.71 -22.50
N TYR A 44 18.69 23.28 -23.42
CA TYR A 44 20.10 23.70 -23.45
C TYR A 44 20.48 24.66 -24.60
N GLN A 45 19.57 25.04 -25.50
CA GLN A 45 19.87 26.09 -26.49
C GLN A 45 19.79 27.48 -25.85
N LYS A 46 20.95 28.04 -25.51
CA LYS A 46 21.08 29.35 -24.85
C LYS A 46 21.32 30.53 -25.81
N ASP A 47 21.73 30.28 -27.06
CA ASP A 47 22.33 31.33 -27.91
C ASP A 47 21.68 31.59 -29.28
N ASN A 48 20.54 30.98 -29.62
CA ASN A 48 19.79 31.35 -30.83
C ASN A 48 18.32 31.60 -30.51
N GLU A 49 17.69 32.45 -31.30
CA GLU A 49 16.33 33.01 -31.26
C GLU A 49 15.16 32.00 -31.24
N PHE A 50 15.35 30.82 -30.64
CA PHE A 50 14.29 29.87 -30.32
C PHE A 50 13.53 30.38 -29.10
N GLN A 51 12.58 31.29 -29.32
CA GLN A 51 11.45 31.38 -28.40
C GLN A 51 10.76 30.01 -28.42
N LEU A 52 10.81 29.31 -27.29
CA LEU A 52 10.21 28.00 -27.12
C LEU A 52 8.68 28.12 -27.30
N GLU A 53 8.17 27.78 -28.49
CA GLU A 53 6.75 27.86 -28.77
C GLU A 53 6.03 26.81 -27.90
N GLN A 54 5.13 27.27 -27.02
CA GLN A 54 4.38 26.38 -26.10
C GLN A 54 3.67 25.23 -26.83
N ARG A 55 3.31 25.43 -28.10
CA ARG A 55 2.69 24.42 -28.98
C ARG A 55 3.62 23.25 -29.29
N LEU A 56 4.93 23.51 -29.43
CA LEU A 56 5.91 22.44 -29.65
C LEU A 56 6.06 21.58 -28.39
N LEU A 57 6.12 22.19 -27.21
CA LEU A 57 6.14 21.46 -25.94
C LEU A 57 4.88 20.60 -25.76
N LEU A 58 3.71 21.14 -26.09
CA LEU A 58 2.46 20.38 -26.03
C LEU A 58 2.45 19.20 -27.00
N ALA A 59 2.95 19.39 -28.23
CA ALA A 59 3.08 18.30 -29.20
C ALA A 59 4.04 17.22 -28.70
N ILE A 60 5.22 17.60 -28.18
CA ILE A 60 6.20 16.67 -27.62
C ILE A 60 5.61 15.91 -26.44
N GLY A 61 4.98 16.60 -25.49
CA GLY A 61 4.34 15.97 -24.35
C GLY A 61 3.21 15.01 -24.76
N SER A 62 2.35 15.41 -25.71
CA SER A 62 1.29 14.57 -26.28
C SER A 62 1.85 13.29 -26.92
N TYR A 63 2.93 13.42 -27.69
CA TYR A 63 3.61 12.27 -28.29
C TYR A 63 4.15 11.32 -27.22
N ILE A 64 4.89 11.84 -26.23
CA ILE A 64 5.46 11.00 -25.17
C ILE A 64 4.32 10.26 -24.44
N TRP A 65 3.23 10.98 -24.15
CA TRP A 65 2.07 10.38 -23.50
C TRP A 65 1.50 9.22 -24.31
N GLU A 66 1.16 9.46 -25.57
CA GLU A 66 0.42 8.49 -26.39
C GLU A 66 1.31 7.36 -26.93
N CYS A 67 2.58 7.62 -27.21
CA CYS A 67 3.47 6.69 -27.91
C CYS A 67 4.51 6.01 -27.02
N ILE A 68 4.93 6.63 -25.90
CA ILE A 68 5.95 6.08 -25.01
C ILE A 68 5.32 5.46 -23.77
N ILE A 69 4.45 6.19 -23.06
CA ILE A 69 3.96 5.77 -21.74
C ILE A 69 3.08 4.52 -21.82
N TRP A 70 2.20 4.44 -22.81
CA TRP A 70 1.31 3.29 -22.99
C TRP A 70 2.01 2.02 -23.51
N CYS A 71 3.33 2.06 -23.72
CA CYS A 71 4.13 0.91 -24.13
C CYS A 71 5.27 0.66 -23.13
N PRO A 72 5.18 -0.37 -22.25
CA PRO A 72 6.11 -0.56 -21.15
C PRO A 72 7.56 -0.81 -21.60
N GLU A 73 7.76 -1.52 -22.71
CA GLU A 73 9.10 -1.80 -23.27
C GLU A 73 9.83 -0.52 -23.73
N ILE A 74 9.09 0.41 -24.34
CA ILE A 74 9.62 1.68 -24.82
C ILE A 74 9.82 2.64 -23.65
N LEU A 75 8.86 2.66 -22.71
CA LEU A 75 8.96 3.43 -21.48
C LEU A 75 10.20 3.03 -20.67
N GLU A 76 10.49 1.74 -20.53
CA GLU A 76 11.69 1.26 -19.82
C GLU A 76 12.97 1.78 -20.49
N LYS A 77 13.05 1.72 -21.83
CA LYS A 77 14.18 2.29 -22.57
C LYS A 77 14.28 3.79 -22.37
N PHE A 78 13.16 4.52 -22.48
CA PHE A 78 13.10 5.96 -22.25
C PHE A 78 13.60 6.36 -20.85
N ILE A 79 13.23 5.60 -19.82
CA ILE A 79 13.72 5.79 -18.45
C ILE A 79 15.24 5.55 -18.38
N ARG A 80 15.75 4.48 -19.00
CA ARG A 80 17.19 4.19 -19.06
C ARG A 80 18.01 5.28 -19.75
N TYR A 81 17.45 5.97 -20.73
CA TYR A 81 18.06 7.15 -21.37
C TYR A 81 17.99 8.43 -20.53
N GLY A 82 17.47 8.37 -19.29
CA GLY A 82 17.38 9.52 -18.40
C GLY A 82 16.12 10.38 -18.58
N GLY A 83 15.09 9.83 -19.22
CA GLY A 83 13.84 10.57 -19.51
C GLY A 83 13.17 11.17 -18.28
N VAL A 84 13.24 10.49 -17.14
CA VAL A 84 12.71 11.00 -15.85
C VAL A 84 13.34 12.35 -15.49
N TYR A 85 14.67 12.47 -15.58
CA TYR A 85 15.38 13.70 -15.21
C TYR A 85 15.04 14.86 -16.14
N ILE A 86 14.99 14.59 -17.45
CA ILE A 86 14.69 15.58 -18.48
C ILE A 86 13.25 16.10 -18.35
N ILE A 87 12.29 15.21 -18.09
CA ILE A 87 10.89 15.61 -17.86
C ILE A 87 10.78 16.50 -16.61
N LEU A 88 11.48 16.16 -15.53
CA LEU A 88 11.51 16.99 -14.31
C LEU A 88 12.14 18.36 -14.57
N ASP A 89 13.23 18.44 -15.35
CA ASP A 89 13.85 19.70 -15.76
C ASP A 89 12.91 20.58 -16.59
N ILE A 90 12.15 19.95 -17.48
CA ILE A 90 11.17 20.66 -18.30
C ILE A 90 10.05 21.22 -17.42
N ILE A 91 9.51 20.44 -16.47
CA ILE A 91 8.45 20.89 -15.55
C ILE A 91 8.87 22.16 -14.78
N GLU A 92 10.14 22.27 -14.40
CA GLU A 92 10.68 23.42 -13.70
C GLU A 92 10.65 24.71 -14.55
N ILE A 93 10.93 24.61 -15.86
CA ILE A 93 11.14 25.76 -16.75
C ILE A 93 9.83 26.22 -17.42
N ILE A 94 8.90 25.30 -17.70
CA ILE A 94 7.75 25.59 -18.58
C ILE A 94 6.61 26.40 -17.91
N PRO A 95 5.80 27.14 -18.70
CA PRO A 95 4.63 27.87 -18.22
C PRO A 95 3.52 26.93 -17.74
N TYR A 96 2.63 27.46 -16.89
CA TYR A 96 1.63 26.71 -16.13
C TYR A 96 0.80 25.70 -16.96
N CYS A 97 0.23 26.10 -18.10
CA CYS A 97 -0.64 25.21 -18.90
C CYS A 97 0.12 23.99 -19.44
N SER A 98 1.32 24.19 -19.96
CA SER A 98 2.19 23.10 -20.38
C SER A 98 2.67 22.29 -19.18
N ARG A 99 2.94 22.93 -18.04
CA ARG A 99 3.34 22.27 -16.79
C ARG A 99 2.32 21.25 -16.32
N CYS A 100 1.03 21.57 -16.37
CA CYS A 100 -0.02 20.62 -16.02
C CYS A 100 0.01 19.36 -16.89
N LEU A 101 0.28 19.50 -18.19
CA LEU A 101 0.39 18.37 -19.10
C LEU A 101 1.60 17.49 -18.76
N PHE A 102 2.78 18.10 -18.55
CA PHE A 102 3.98 17.34 -18.18
C PHE A 102 3.89 16.73 -16.78
N LEU A 103 3.18 17.36 -15.84
CA LEU A 103 2.88 16.78 -14.52
C LEU A 103 1.95 15.58 -14.64
N ALA A 104 0.87 15.68 -15.42
CA ALA A 104 -0.04 14.54 -15.66
C ALA A 104 0.69 13.37 -16.34
N LEU A 105 1.47 13.70 -17.38
CA LEU A 105 2.36 12.76 -18.05
C LEU A 105 3.32 12.08 -17.06
N PHE A 106 3.95 12.85 -16.18
CA PHE A 106 4.87 12.32 -15.19
C PHE A 106 4.16 11.40 -14.20
N THR A 107 2.96 11.75 -13.74
CA THR A 107 2.14 10.88 -12.87
C THR A 107 1.87 9.53 -13.53
N ASP A 108 1.43 9.51 -14.79
CA ASP A 108 1.17 8.26 -15.53
C ASP A 108 2.46 7.45 -15.76
N MET A 109 3.61 8.11 -15.96
CA MET A 109 4.91 7.42 -15.94
C MET A 109 5.19 6.77 -14.58
N CYS A 110 4.87 7.46 -13.49
CA CYS A 110 5.13 7.01 -12.12
C CYS A 110 4.28 5.80 -11.70
N ASP A 111 3.09 5.64 -12.29
CA ASP A 111 2.23 4.47 -12.07
C ASP A 111 2.82 3.16 -12.64
N ASN A 112 3.87 3.26 -13.46
CA ASN A 112 4.59 2.10 -13.97
C ASN A 112 5.67 1.61 -12.98
N ILE A 113 5.77 0.28 -12.82
CA ILE A 113 6.67 -0.40 -11.86
C ILE A 113 8.14 0.07 -11.97
N PHE A 114 8.58 0.44 -13.18
CA PHE A 114 9.95 0.85 -13.48
C PHE A 114 10.35 2.23 -12.92
N CYS A 115 9.38 3.11 -12.64
CA CYS A 115 9.64 4.44 -12.08
C CYS A 115 9.77 4.42 -10.55
N GLY A 116 9.28 3.36 -9.90
CA GLY A 116 9.32 3.17 -8.45
C GLY A 116 10.69 3.47 -7.82
N PRO A 117 11.81 2.88 -8.28
CA PRO A 117 13.14 3.11 -7.70
C PRO A 117 13.59 4.57 -7.68
N PHE A 118 13.17 5.38 -8.66
CA PHE A 118 13.55 6.80 -8.74
C PHE A 118 12.77 7.66 -7.73
N LEU A 119 11.52 7.28 -7.42
CA LEU A 119 10.61 7.99 -6.51
C LEU A 119 10.68 7.48 -5.07
N CYS A 120 10.91 6.17 -4.89
CA CYS A 120 11.09 5.52 -3.59
C CYS A 120 12.29 6.08 -2.82
N THR A 121 13.15 6.87 -3.45
CA THR A 121 14.14 7.73 -2.77
C THR A 121 13.53 8.66 -1.71
N TRP A 122 12.20 8.80 -1.65
CA TRP A 122 11.48 9.55 -0.62
C TRP A 122 10.74 8.70 0.44
N ARG A 123 10.68 7.36 0.28
CA ARG A 123 9.83 6.48 1.11
C ARG A 123 10.55 5.79 2.28
N ASP A 124 11.87 5.81 2.35
CA ASP A 124 12.60 5.29 3.51
C ASP A 124 12.35 6.14 4.77
N MET A 125 11.85 5.54 5.85
CA MET A 125 11.63 6.24 7.12
C MET A 125 12.94 6.77 7.75
N GLU A 126 14.08 6.20 7.35
CA GLU A 126 15.44 6.66 7.67
C GLU A 126 15.87 7.92 6.88
N LEU A 127 15.06 8.47 5.97
CA LEU A 127 15.39 9.63 5.12
C LEU A 127 15.57 10.97 5.83
N SER A 128 15.29 11.06 7.13
CA SER A 128 15.76 12.20 7.93
C SER A 128 17.29 12.21 8.04
N GLU A 129 17.93 11.09 7.73
CA GLU A 129 19.37 10.92 7.83
C GLU A 129 20.05 11.11 6.47
N MET A 130 21.25 11.66 6.54
CA MET A 130 22.14 11.86 5.40
C MET A 130 22.29 10.55 4.61
N GLY A 131 22.14 10.60 3.29
CA GLY A 131 22.17 9.39 2.45
C GLY A 131 23.47 8.60 2.64
N LYS A 132 23.42 7.27 2.59
CA LYS A 132 24.56 6.37 2.92
C LYS A 132 25.88 6.76 2.22
N ARG A 133 25.82 7.11 0.93
CA ARG A 133 26.99 7.56 0.15
C ARG A 133 27.52 8.89 0.66
N GLN A 134 26.64 9.88 0.83
CA GLN A 134 26.98 11.19 1.37
C GLN A 134 27.58 11.05 2.78
N TRP A 135 27.00 10.20 3.64
CA TRP A 135 27.49 9.96 4.99
C TRP A 135 28.93 9.44 4.99
N PHE A 136 29.22 8.46 4.13
CA PHE A 136 30.57 7.92 3.97
C PHE A 136 31.54 8.99 3.47
N ASP A 137 31.14 9.81 2.51
CA ASP A 137 31.98 10.88 1.97
C ASP A 137 32.22 12.01 2.99
N THR A 138 31.25 12.30 3.86
CA THR A 138 31.35 13.34 4.89
C THR A 138 32.17 12.92 6.11
N TYR A 139 32.01 11.68 6.59
CA TYR A 139 32.63 11.23 7.83
C TYR A 139 33.86 10.34 7.62
N CYS A 140 33.94 9.57 6.53
CA CYS A 140 34.98 8.57 6.32
C CYS A 140 36.04 8.98 5.29
N LYS A 141 35.74 9.93 4.40
CA LYS A 141 36.70 10.44 3.41
C LYS A 141 37.25 11.82 3.79
N LYS A 142 38.42 12.13 3.23
CA LYS A 142 39.01 13.46 3.30
C LYS A 142 38.23 14.41 2.39
N LEU A 143 37.70 15.47 2.97
CA LEU A 143 36.92 16.49 2.27
C LEU A 143 37.86 17.37 1.43
N ALA A 144 37.43 17.69 0.21
CA ALA A 144 38.14 18.62 -0.68
C ALA A 144 37.55 20.03 -0.55
N ARG A 145 38.38 21.06 -0.78
CA ARG A 145 37.95 22.47 -0.66
C ARG A 145 36.83 22.82 -1.64
N ASP A 146 36.81 22.20 -2.82
CA ASP A 146 35.94 22.58 -3.93
C ASP A 146 34.73 21.63 -4.10
N SER A 147 34.51 20.73 -3.15
CA SER A 147 33.50 19.68 -3.25
C SER A 147 32.76 19.47 -1.93
N SER A 148 31.45 19.71 -1.95
CA SER A 148 30.54 19.35 -0.86
C SER A 148 29.78 18.07 -1.22
N PRO A 149 29.92 16.98 -0.43
CA PRO A 149 29.10 15.78 -0.60
C PRO A 149 27.60 16.07 -0.62
N ALA A 150 27.10 16.99 0.20
CA ALA A 150 25.69 17.40 0.21
C ALA A 150 25.24 18.01 -1.11
N LEU A 151 26.05 18.91 -1.68
CA LEU A 151 25.74 19.53 -2.97
C LEU A 151 25.80 18.52 -4.11
N ILE A 152 26.78 17.61 -4.09
CA ILE A 152 26.88 16.53 -5.08
C ILE A 152 25.65 15.63 -5.01
N ASP A 153 25.20 15.25 -3.81
CA ASP A 153 23.96 14.47 -3.63
C ASP A 153 22.74 15.26 -4.12
N MET A 154 22.65 16.56 -3.84
CA MET A 154 21.54 17.40 -4.34
C MET A 154 21.51 17.47 -5.87
N ILE A 155 22.65 17.59 -6.54
CA ILE A 155 22.72 17.68 -8.00
C ILE A 155 22.38 16.34 -8.65
N GLY A 156 22.84 15.23 -8.08
CA GLY A 156 22.61 13.89 -8.62
C GLY A 156 21.24 13.27 -8.28
N SER A 157 20.55 13.79 -7.26
CA SER A 157 19.33 13.21 -6.72
C SER A 157 18.06 13.78 -7.35
N VAL A 158 17.09 12.91 -7.64
CA VAL A 158 15.72 13.30 -8.03
C VAL A 158 15.01 14.09 -6.92
N ARG A 159 15.45 13.93 -5.65
CA ARG A 159 14.86 14.60 -4.49
C ARG A 159 14.92 16.13 -4.59
N SER A 160 16.04 16.69 -5.06
CA SER A 160 16.14 18.15 -5.22
C SER A 160 15.12 18.69 -6.24
N LYS A 161 14.95 18.01 -7.37
CA LYS A 161 13.98 18.39 -8.42
C LYS A 161 12.55 18.29 -7.93
N ILE A 162 12.19 17.21 -7.22
CA ILE A 162 10.85 17.05 -6.63
C ILE A 162 10.57 18.16 -5.62
N TYR A 163 11.53 18.52 -4.77
CA TYR A 163 11.40 19.65 -3.86
C TYR A 163 11.18 20.98 -4.60
N SER A 164 11.95 21.26 -5.65
CA SER A 164 11.79 22.47 -6.46
C SER A 164 10.40 22.55 -7.09
N ILE A 165 9.91 21.46 -7.69
CA ILE A 165 8.57 21.37 -8.26
C ILE A 165 7.51 21.60 -7.19
N PHE A 166 7.65 20.99 -6.02
CA PHE A 166 6.75 21.20 -4.88
C PHE A 166 6.68 22.69 -4.50
N LYS A 167 7.82 23.38 -4.44
CA LYS A 167 7.86 24.83 -4.16
C LYS A 167 7.28 25.70 -5.28
N ILE A 168 7.42 25.30 -6.54
CA ILE A 168 6.79 25.97 -7.67
C ILE A 168 5.26 25.87 -7.58
N ILE A 169 4.74 24.69 -7.22
CA ILE A 169 3.31 24.46 -7.02
C ILE A 169 2.80 25.28 -5.83
N GLU A 170 3.52 25.30 -4.71
CA GLU A 170 3.17 26.08 -3.51
C GLU A 170 3.11 27.59 -3.79
N ARG A 171 4.01 28.10 -4.66
CA ARG A 171 4.04 29.52 -5.03
C ARG A 171 2.77 29.98 -5.76
N ASP A 172 2.13 29.10 -6.53
CA ASP A 172 0.88 29.37 -7.23
C ASP A 172 -0.35 29.18 -6.30
N ASN A 173 -0.23 29.62 -5.04
CA ASN A 173 -1.14 29.32 -3.91
C ASN A 173 -2.62 29.60 -4.19
N GLU A 174 -2.97 30.66 -4.94
CA GLU A 174 -4.36 30.98 -5.26
C GLU A 174 -4.99 29.95 -6.20
N LYS A 175 -4.28 29.56 -7.27
CA LYS A 175 -4.74 28.48 -8.17
C LYS A 175 -4.74 27.13 -7.47
N TYR A 176 -3.77 26.92 -6.58
CA TYR A 176 -3.67 25.74 -5.75
C TYR A 176 -4.88 25.59 -4.81
N LYS A 177 -5.29 26.67 -4.12
CA LYS A 177 -6.50 26.69 -3.29
C LYS A 177 -7.76 26.41 -4.11
N MET A 178 -7.91 27.05 -5.27
CA MET A 178 -9.05 26.81 -6.16
C MET A 178 -9.11 25.35 -6.61
N ALA A 179 -7.98 24.75 -6.98
CA ALA A 179 -7.90 23.33 -7.34
C ALA A 179 -8.20 22.41 -6.13
N LYS A 180 -7.69 22.76 -4.94
CA LYS A 180 -7.93 22.02 -3.70
C LYS A 180 -9.42 21.99 -3.34
N GLU A 181 -10.11 23.12 -3.46
CA GLU A 181 -11.55 23.23 -3.23
C GLU A 181 -12.37 22.50 -4.31
N HIS A 182 -12.02 22.69 -5.58
CA HIS A 182 -12.73 22.12 -6.72
C HIS A 182 -12.60 20.59 -6.81
N TYR A 183 -11.39 20.07 -6.66
CA TYR A 183 -11.13 18.63 -6.79
C TYR A 183 -11.26 17.88 -5.46
N LYS A 184 -11.45 18.56 -4.32
CA LYS A 184 -11.46 17.95 -2.97
C LYS A 184 -10.23 17.07 -2.70
N ILE A 185 -9.12 17.37 -3.36
CA ILE A 185 -7.98 16.46 -3.53
C ILE A 185 -6.96 16.62 -2.39
N LEU A 186 -6.71 15.47 -1.73
CA LEU A 186 -5.41 14.89 -1.37
C LEU A 186 -4.57 15.48 -0.23
N TYR A 187 -5.13 15.94 0.89
CA TYR A 187 -4.38 15.79 2.15
C TYR A 187 -5.10 14.90 3.14
N ALA A 188 -6.42 15.02 3.26
CA ALA A 188 -7.21 14.26 4.21
C ALA A 188 -7.38 12.77 3.86
N ASN A 189 -7.19 12.40 2.59
CA ASN A 189 -7.36 11.02 2.10
C ASN A 189 -6.03 10.35 1.69
N LEU A 190 -4.89 11.02 1.90
CA LEU A 190 -3.59 10.41 1.64
C LEU A 190 -3.27 9.33 2.67
N SER A 191 -2.55 8.30 2.21
CA SER A 191 -1.99 7.26 3.06
C SER A 191 -1.05 7.84 4.12
N ILE A 192 -0.81 7.08 5.19
CA ILE A 192 0.15 7.47 6.24
C ILE A 192 1.53 7.73 5.62
N GLU A 193 1.97 6.86 4.73
CA GLU A 193 3.26 6.93 4.04
C GLU A 193 3.41 8.21 3.21
N ASP A 194 2.36 8.58 2.46
CA ASP A 194 2.41 9.76 1.60
C ASP A 194 2.39 11.06 2.43
N ARG A 195 1.69 11.08 3.57
CA ARG A 195 1.70 12.24 4.48
C ARG A 195 3.07 12.44 5.14
N ILE A 196 3.71 11.34 5.54
CA ILE A 196 5.08 11.37 6.04
C ILE A 196 6.01 11.87 4.93
N THR A 197 5.85 11.36 3.71
CA THR A 197 6.63 11.79 2.54
C THR A 197 6.52 13.29 2.27
N ILE A 198 5.31 13.85 2.28
CA ILE A 198 5.08 15.29 2.13
C ILE A 198 5.75 16.08 3.25
N SER A 199 5.61 15.62 4.50
CA SER A 199 6.29 16.25 5.65
C SER A 199 7.82 16.26 5.50
N THR A 200 8.38 15.21 4.90
CA THR A 200 9.81 15.11 4.61
C THR A 200 10.21 16.06 3.47
N ILE A 201 9.41 16.15 2.40
CA ILE A 201 9.65 17.08 1.28
C ILE A 201 9.69 18.52 1.80
N GLU A 202 8.74 18.92 2.65
CA GLU A 202 8.68 20.29 3.19
C GLU A 202 9.97 20.71 3.92
N LEU A 203 10.64 19.77 4.58
CA LEU A 203 11.83 20.01 5.42
C LEU A 203 13.15 19.66 4.71
N TYR A 204 13.08 19.12 3.48
CA TYR A 204 14.23 18.65 2.71
C TYR A 204 15.36 19.68 2.60
N PHE A 205 15.07 20.89 2.15
CA PHE A 205 16.10 21.91 1.94
C PHE A 205 16.72 22.38 3.26
N THR A 206 15.93 22.47 4.32
CA THR A 206 16.42 22.82 5.67
C THR A 206 17.40 21.77 6.18
N LEU A 207 17.10 20.49 5.98
CA LEU A 207 18.01 19.40 6.33
C LEU A 207 19.29 19.44 5.49
N LYS A 208 19.16 19.65 4.17
CA LYS A 208 20.33 19.75 3.28
C LYS A 208 21.26 20.90 3.65
N LEU A 209 20.70 22.05 4.01
CA LEU A 209 21.49 23.18 4.49
C LEU A 209 22.26 22.82 5.77
N GLY A 210 21.63 22.11 6.72
CA GLY A 210 22.30 21.65 7.92
C GLY A 210 23.41 20.61 7.66
N GLN A 211 23.23 19.73 6.67
CA GLN A 211 24.28 18.78 6.24
C GLN A 211 25.51 19.51 5.67
N VAL A 212 25.32 20.59 4.90
CA VAL A 212 26.43 21.44 4.43
C VAL A 212 27.18 22.06 5.60
N TRP A 213 26.49 22.53 6.64
CA TRP A 213 27.15 23.06 7.84
C TRP A 213 27.99 22.02 8.59
N ILE A 214 27.52 20.78 8.67
CA ILE A 214 28.29 19.67 9.22
C ILE A 214 29.54 19.41 8.39
N GLU A 215 29.43 19.42 7.06
CA GLU A 215 30.57 19.23 6.15
C GLU A 215 31.62 20.31 6.33
N VAL A 216 31.21 21.58 6.49
CA VAL A 216 32.13 22.68 6.80
C VAL A 216 32.83 22.46 8.14
N ALA A 217 32.10 22.04 9.17
CA ALA A 217 32.69 21.76 10.48
C ALA A 217 33.70 20.60 10.41
N LYS A 218 33.37 19.53 9.69
CA LYS A 218 34.26 18.38 9.50
C LYS A 218 35.47 18.71 8.65
N TYR A 219 35.33 19.56 7.65
CA TYR A 219 36.47 20.06 6.88
C TYR A 219 37.46 20.81 7.78
N PHE A 220 36.97 21.70 8.65
CA PHE A 220 37.85 22.42 9.57
C PHE A 220 38.56 21.49 10.57
N GLU A 221 37.85 20.49 11.10
CA GLU A 221 38.44 19.45 11.96
C GLU A 221 39.58 18.69 11.24
N GLN A 222 39.35 18.28 9.98
CA GLN A 222 40.34 17.54 9.18
C GLN A 222 41.57 18.37 8.81
N VAL A 223 41.42 19.68 8.62
CA VAL A 223 42.52 20.60 8.30
C VAL A 223 43.23 21.11 9.57
N GLY A 224 42.66 20.87 10.75
CA GLY A 224 43.20 21.34 12.03
C GLY A 224 42.96 22.83 12.28
N ILE A 225 41.92 23.40 11.66
CA ILE A 225 41.53 24.81 11.84
C ILE A 225 40.45 24.88 12.91
N THR A 226 40.68 25.66 13.95
CA THR A 226 39.66 25.97 14.95
C THR A 226 39.05 27.34 14.65
N PRO A 227 37.77 27.43 14.26
CA PRO A 227 37.11 28.72 14.07
C PRO A 227 36.91 29.38 15.45
N HIS A 228 37.42 30.60 15.60
CA HIS A 228 37.36 31.35 16.86
C HIS A 228 36.34 32.50 16.78
N GLY A 229 35.86 32.96 17.94
CA GLY A 229 34.95 34.10 18.03
C GLY A 229 33.57 33.83 17.41
N MET A 230 33.08 34.79 16.62
CA MET A 230 31.74 34.74 16.02
C MET A 230 31.54 33.56 15.07
N ASP A 231 32.57 33.20 14.28
CA ASP A 231 32.47 32.14 13.27
C ASP A 231 32.35 30.76 13.93
N GLY A 232 33.09 30.53 15.02
CA GLY A 232 32.98 29.30 15.80
C GLY A 232 31.60 29.16 16.45
N GLN A 233 31.06 30.26 16.99
CA GLN A 233 29.72 30.27 17.57
C GLN A 233 28.63 30.05 16.52
N ALA A 234 28.76 30.66 15.34
CA ALA A 234 27.84 30.46 14.22
C ALA A 234 27.83 28.99 13.78
N LEU A 235 29.01 28.38 13.61
CA LEU A 235 29.13 26.97 13.22
C LEU A 235 28.53 26.02 14.25
N PHE A 236 28.77 26.29 15.54
CA PHE A 236 28.17 25.53 16.64
C PHE A 236 26.63 25.62 16.62
N LEU A 237 26.08 26.83 16.50
CA LEU A 237 24.64 27.06 16.45
C LEU A 237 23.99 26.38 15.24
N MET A 238 24.64 26.42 14.07
CA MET A 238 24.11 25.77 12.87
C MET A 238 24.10 24.25 12.99
N ASN A 239 25.15 23.65 13.58
CA ASN A 239 25.19 22.21 13.87
C ASN A 239 24.11 21.81 14.89
N GLN A 240 23.95 22.58 15.97
CA GLN A 240 22.89 22.33 16.96
C GLN A 240 21.51 22.42 16.32
N ARG A 241 21.28 23.44 15.48
CA ARG A 241 20.03 23.62 14.74
C ARG A 241 19.72 22.43 13.86
N TYR A 242 20.69 21.85 13.15
CA TYR A 242 20.47 20.65 12.35
C TYR A 242 20.00 19.47 13.20
N SER A 243 20.64 19.20 14.34
CA SER A 243 20.22 18.13 15.25
C SER A 243 18.78 18.33 15.74
N LEU A 244 18.41 19.57 16.12
CA LEU A 244 17.05 19.93 16.53
C LEU A 244 16.03 19.71 15.40
N TRP A 245 16.36 20.04 14.15
CA TRP A 245 15.48 19.75 13.02
C TRP A 245 15.23 18.25 12.84
N GLY A 246 16.24 17.41 13.07
CA GLY A 246 16.08 15.96 13.07
C GLY A 246 15.06 15.48 14.11
N GLU A 247 15.10 16.04 15.33
CA GLU A 247 14.13 15.72 16.39
C GLU A 247 12.72 16.20 16.03
N ILE A 248 12.58 17.44 15.55
CA ILE A 248 11.30 18.02 15.13
C ILE A 248 10.62 17.19 14.04
N ILE A 249 11.39 16.63 13.09
CA ILE A 249 10.85 15.77 12.03
C ILE A 249 10.31 14.48 12.62
N LYS A 250 11.08 13.82 13.48
CA LYS A 250 10.65 12.58 14.17
C LYS A 250 9.37 12.82 14.96
N GLU A 251 9.28 13.95 15.68
CA GLU A 251 8.08 14.33 16.41
C GLU A 251 6.90 14.61 15.46
N ARG A 252 7.13 15.29 14.33
CA ARG A 252 6.08 15.57 13.34
C ARG A 252 5.55 14.29 12.71
N GLN A 253 6.42 13.34 12.36
CA GLN A 253 6.04 12.03 11.84
C GLN A 253 5.22 11.24 12.88
N ALA A 254 5.67 11.20 14.14
CA ALA A 254 4.94 10.54 15.23
C ALA A 254 3.55 11.16 15.45
N ARG A 255 3.43 12.49 15.36
CA ARG A 255 2.13 13.18 15.44
C ARG A 255 1.18 12.81 14.30
N ILE A 256 1.70 12.66 13.07
CA ILE A 256 0.90 12.23 11.91
C ILE A 256 0.36 10.81 12.15
N ILE A 257 1.22 9.87 12.53
CA ILE A 257 0.83 8.47 12.83
C ILE A 257 -0.26 8.45 13.90
N LYS A 258 -0.01 9.11 15.05
CA LYS A 258 -0.97 9.16 16.16
C LYS A 258 -2.31 9.83 15.78
N SER A 259 -2.30 10.76 14.83
CA SER A 259 -3.54 11.43 14.39
C SER A 259 -4.42 10.53 13.53
N ILE A 260 -3.81 9.59 12.80
CA ILE A 260 -4.51 8.65 11.93
C ILE A 260 -5.04 7.47 12.73
N GLU A 261 -4.23 6.91 13.65
CA GLU A 261 -4.69 5.88 14.59
C GLU A 261 -5.94 6.33 15.36
N ARG A 262 -5.95 7.58 15.85
CA ARG A 262 -7.14 8.16 16.50
C ARG A 262 -8.34 8.28 15.57
N LYS A 263 -8.12 8.55 14.29
CA LYS A 263 -9.21 8.65 13.31
C LYS A 263 -9.81 7.26 13.02
N GLU A 264 -8.96 6.26 12.84
CA GLU A 264 -9.36 4.87 12.66
C GLU A 264 -10.11 4.34 13.89
N GLU A 265 -9.65 4.66 15.10
CA GLU A 265 -10.34 4.30 16.34
C GLU A 265 -11.74 4.94 16.44
N ILE A 266 -11.89 6.20 16.01
CA ILE A 266 -13.20 6.87 15.96
C ILE A 266 -14.10 6.21 14.92
N GLU A 267 -13.59 5.96 13.71
CA GLU A 267 -14.35 5.31 12.63
C GLU A 267 -14.82 3.90 13.03
N GLU A 268 -13.95 3.13 13.69
CA GLU A 268 -14.28 1.81 14.23
C GLU A 268 -15.37 1.90 15.30
N LYS A 269 -15.25 2.83 16.26
CA LYS A 269 -16.29 3.06 17.29
C LYS A 269 -17.62 3.48 16.68
N ASP A 270 -17.61 4.34 15.66
CA ASP A 270 -18.82 4.77 14.96
C ASP A 270 -19.46 3.64 14.16
N GLU A 271 -18.68 2.70 13.63
CA GLU A 271 -19.21 1.48 12.99
C GLU A 271 -19.81 0.52 14.01
N TYR A 272 -19.13 0.29 15.15
CA TYR A 272 -19.71 -0.53 16.23
C TYR A 272 -21.01 0.09 16.77
N ALA A 273 -21.07 1.41 16.94
CA ALA A 273 -22.29 2.10 17.33
C ALA A 273 -23.40 1.89 16.31
N ARG A 274 -23.11 1.97 15.01
CA ARG A 274 -24.09 1.67 13.95
C ARG A 274 -24.58 0.23 13.98
N ILE A 275 -23.68 -0.74 14.18
CA ILE A 275 -24.06 -2.16 14.31
C ILE A 275 -24.94 -2.37 15.54
N HIS A 276 -24.58 -1.79 16.68
CA HIS A 276 -25.38 -1.83 17.90
C HIS A 276 -26.77 -1.22 17.68
N ASP A 277 -26.82 0.00 17.13
CA ASP A 277 -28.05 0.78 16.95
C ASP A 277 -28.96 0.23 15.86
N SER A 278 -28.43 -0.60 14.95
CA SER A 278 -29.23 -1.32 13.96
C SER A 278 -30.26 -2.26 14.57
N LYS A 279 -30.21 -2.51 15.90
CA LYS A 279 -31.09 -3.42 16.65
C LYS A 279 -31.21 -4.80 15.99
N LEU A 280 -30.18 -5.19 15.22
CA LEU A 280 -30.19 -6.42 14.44
C LEU A 280 -30.43 -7.64 15.33
N ILE A 281 -29.89 -7.62 16.55
CA ILE A 281 -30.09 -8.68 17.54
C ILE A 281 -31.57 -8.81 17.91
N LEU A 282 -32.25 -7.70 18.26
CA LEU A 282 -33.69 -7.72 18.57
C LEU A 282 -34.53 -8.18 17.38
N ALA A 283 -34.15 -7.79 16.15
CA ALA A 283 -34.82 -8.25 14.95
C ALA A 283 -34.62 -9.75 14.73
N LEU A 284 -33.40 -10.26 14.90
CA LEU A 284 -33.08 -11.69 14.80
C LEU A 284 -33.80 -12.51 15.87
N ASP A 285 -33.80 -12.07 17.13
CA ASP A 285 -34.52 -12.72 18.23
C ASP A 285 -36.04 -12.78 17.95
N ALA A 286 -36.62 -11.67 17.47
CA ALA A 286 -38.03 -11.64 17.08
C ALA A 286 -38.32 -12.59 15.90
N PHE A 287 -37.39 -12.74 14.96
CA PHE A 287 -37.53 -13.71 13.87
C PHE A 287 -37.45 -15.15 14.38
N ASP A 288 -36.59 -15.45 15.34
CA ASP A 288 -36.49 -16.78 15.95
C ASP A 288 -37.75 -17.14 16.76
N GLU A 289 -38.31 -16.17 17.51
CA GLU A 289 -39.60 -16.35 18.19
C GLU A 289 -40.73 -16.58 17.17
N LEU A 290 -40.79 -15.80 16.10
CA LEU A 290 -41.76 -16.01 15.03
C LEU A 290 -41.57 -17.39 14.38
N ASP A 291 -40.34 -17.81 14.08
CA ASP A 291 -40.05 -19.13 13.51
C ASP A 291 -40.52 -20.24 14.45
N TYR A 292 -40.31 -20.11 15.76
CA TYR A 292 -40.82 -21.04 16.77
C TYR A 292 -42.35 -21.10 16.77
N ILE A 293 -43.03 -19.95 16.77
CA ILE A 293 -44.50 -19.88 16.71
C ILE A 293 -45.00 -20.53 15.41
N TYR A 294 -44.39 -20.24 14.26
CA TYR A 294 -44.80 -20.82 13.00
C TYR A 294 -44.56 -22.34 12.94
N ARG A 295 -43.48 -22.85 13.54
CA ARG A 295 -43.20 -24.29 13.64
C ARG A 295 -44.21 -25.05 14.49
N THR A 296 -44.82 -24.40 15.47
CA THR A 296 -45.81 -25.01 16.37
C THR A 296 -47.23 -24.86 15.85
N THR A 297 -47.59 -23.70 15.30
CA THR A 297 -48.97 -23.36 14.93
C THR A 297 -49.31 -23.58 13.45
N ASN A 298 -48.36 -23.39 12.52
CA ASN A 298 -48.63 -23.43 11.08
C ASN A 298 -48.16 -24.73 10.41
N LYS A 299 -49.12 -25.54 9.96
CA LYS A 299 -48.86 -26.82 9.30
C LYS A 299 -48.14 -26.67 7.96
N SER A 300 -48.50 -25.70 7.12
CA SER A 300 -47.89 -25.54 5.79
C SER A 300 -46.44 -25.09 5.92
N TYR A 301 -46.16 -24.20 6.87
CA TYR A 301 -44.80 -23.75 7.20
C TYR A 301 -43.91 -24.90 7.69
N ARG A 302 -44.41 -25.73 8.60
CA ARG A 302 -43.66 -26.90 9.12
C ARG A 302 -43.32 -27.91 8.02
N ILE A 303 -44.23 -28.14 7.06
CA ILE A 303 -43.97 -29.00 5.91
C ILE A 303 -42.89 -28.40 5.02
N LYS A 304 -42.94 -27.09 4.75
CA LYS A 304 -41.92 -26.37 3.98
C LYS A 304 -40.54 -26.47 4.64
N LYS A 305 -40.44 -26.19 5.94
CA LYS A 305 -39.18 -26.29 6.71
C LYS A 305 -38.63 -27.71 6.73
N LYS A 306 -39.48 -28.73 6.82
CA LYS A 306 -39.07 -30.13 6.73
C LYS A 306 -38.52 -30.47 5.33
N TYR A 307 -39.12 -29.93 4.28
CA TYR A 307 -38.62 -30.12 2.92
C TYR A 307 -37.26 -29.42 2.71
N GLU A 308 -37.11 -28.18 3.19
CA GLU A 308 -35.83 -27.44 3.19
C GLU A 308 -34.72 -28.23 3.91
N GLN A 309 -35.04 -28.79 5.08
CA GLN A 309 -34.12 -29.61 5.84
C GLN A 309 -33.68 -30.86 5.05
N ILE A 310 -34.63 -31.58 4.44
CA ILE A 310 -34.33 -32.76 3.61
C ILE A 310 -33.43 -32.38 2.43
N GLN A 311 -33.68 -31.23 1.80
CA GLN A 311 -32.83 -30.73 0.71
C GLN A 311 -31.41 -30.42 1.19
N GLN A 312 -31.23 -29.76 2.32
CA GLN A 312 -29.91 -29.46 2.89
C GLN A 312 -29.13 -30.73 3.24
N VAL A 313 -29.80 -31.71 3.87
CA VAL A 313 -29.22 -33.01 4.15
C VAL A 313 -28.78 -33.69 2.86
N ASN A 314 -29.64 -33.74 1.84
CA ASN A 314 -29.29 -34.35 0.55
C ASN A 314 -28.16 -33.62 -0.18
N LEU A 315 -28.04 -32.30 -0.03
CA LEU A 315 -26.92 -31.51 -0.57
C LEU A 315 -25.62 -31.83 0.15
N ALA A 316 -25.62 -31.93 1.48
CA ALA A 316 -24.45 -32.30 2.26
C ALA A 316 -24.03 -33.77 2.02
N LEU A 317 -24.99 -34.64 1.67
CA LEU A 317 -24.76 -36.04 1.30
C LEU A 317 -24.33 -36.23 -0.16
N LYS A 318 -24.13 -35.16 -0.94
CA LYS A 318 -23.59 -35.28 -2.30
C LYS A 318 -22.13 -35.71 -2.24
N PHE A 319 -21.85 -36.87 -2.80
CA PHE A 319 -20.49 -37.36 -3.01
C PHE A 319 -19.72 -36.48 -4.01
N PRO A 320 -18.38 -36.42 -3.93
CA PRO A 320 -17.56 -35.79 -4.96
C PRO A 320 -17.86 -36.38 -6.34
N TYR A 321 -17.84 -35.57 -7.40
CA TYR A 321 -18.18 -35.97 -8.78
C TYR A 321 -17.35 -37.14 -9.38
N LYS A 322 -16.37 -37.69 -8.64
CA LYS A 322 -15.45 -38.74 -9.08
C LYS A 322 -15.58 -40.06 -8.31
N SER A 323 -16.46 -40.17 -7.31
CA SER A 323 -16.61 -41.38 -6.52
C SER A 323 -17.82 -42.19 -7.00
N ASP A 324 -17.56 -43.46 -7.29
CA ASP A 324 -18.51 -44.46 -7.75
C ASP A 324 -19.27 -45.05 -6.54
N ASP A 325 -20.56 -45.36 -6.68
CA ASP A 325 -21.42 -45.92 -5.60
C ASP A 325 -20.86 -47.23 -5.00
N SER A 326 -19.91 -47.86 -5.70
CA SER A 326 -19.17 -49.05 -5.28
C SER A 326 -18.16 -48.81 -4.14
N HIS A 327 -17.66 -47.57 -3.97
CA HIS A 327 -16.63 -47.21 -2.99
C HIS A 327 -17.14 -46.36 -1.83
N CYS A 328 -18.42 -45.98 -1.84
CA CYS A 328 -19.01 -45.12 -0.81
C CYS A 328 -20.23 -45.80 -0.19
N HIS A 329 -20.10 -46.27 1.06
CA HIS A 329 -21.23 -46.80 1.81
C HIS A 329 -21.92 -45.68 2.61
N ARG A 330 -23.23 -45.52 2.41
CA ARG A 330 -24.05 -44.68 3.28
C ARG A 330 -24.06 -45.29 4.69
N THR A 331 -23.51 -44.56 5.66
CA THR A 331 -23.56 -44.92 7.09
C THR A 331 -24.89 -44.55 7.75
N PHE A 332 -25.78 -43.86 7.03
CA PHE A 332 -27.10 -43.44 7.49
C PHE A 332 -28.20 -44.21 6.78
N GLN A 333 -29.21 -44.62 7.54
CA GLN A 333 -30.37 -45.34 7.01
C GLN A 333 -31.29 -44.36 6.26
N ASP A 334 -31.61 -44.67 5.00
CA ASP A 334 -32.38 -43.81 4.06
C ASP A 334 -33.77 -43.35 4.54
N LYS A 335 -34.25 -43.84 5.69
CA LYS A 335 -35.57 -43.50 6.27
C LYS A 335 -35.51 -42.91 7.67
N LEU A 336 -34.34 -42.53 8.18
CA LEU A 336 -34.22 -41.98 9.53
C LEU A 336 -34.78 -40.54 9.56
N MET A 337 -35.91 -40.35 10.25
CA MET A 337 -36.55 -39.04 10.45
C MET A 337 -35.99 -38.34 11.70
N VAL A 338 -34.67 -38.19 11.78
CA VAL A 338 -34.01 -37.55 12.93
C VAL A 338 -33.17 -36.37 12.46
N THR A 339 -33.25 -35.26 13.19
CA THR A 339 -32.33 -34.12 13.06
C THR A 339 -30.92 -34.58 13.40
N THR A 340 -30.00 -34.57 12.43
CA THR A 340 -28.58 -34.81 12.69
C THR A 340 -28.07 -33.80 13.71
N ILE A 341 -27.55 -34.29 14.83
CA ILE A 341 -26.90 -33.50 15.85
C ILE A 341 -25.54 -33.07 15.26
N PHE A 342 -25.37 -31.78 14.99
CA PHE A 342 -24.11 -31.24 14.49
C PHE A 342 -23.04 -31.28 15.59
N ASN A 343 -21.76 -31.33 15.18
CA ASN A 343 -20.56 -31.28 16.04
C ASN A 343 -20.17 -32.55 16.82
N GLN A 344 -20.59 -33.75 16.38
CA GLN A 344 -20.01 -35.00 16.89
C GLN A 344 -18.83 -35.46 16.01
N HIS A 345 -17.63 -35.49 16.58
CA HIS A 345 -16.48 -36.18 15.98
C HIS A 345 -16.57 -37.67 16.32
N GLN A 346 -16.88 -38.51 15.33
CA GLN A 346 -16.81 -39.96 15.47
C GLN A 346 -15.48 -40.47 14.92
N THR A 347 -14.67 -41.06 15.78
CA THR A 347 -13.49 -41.84 15.40
C THR A 347 -13.92 -43.28 15.09
N VAL A 348 -13.90 -43.64 13.82
CA VAL A 348 -14.17 -45.02 13.40
C VAL A 348 -12.87 -45.81 13.52
N SER A 349 -12.80 -46.73 14.48
CA SER A 349 -11.72 -47.73 14.52
C SER A 349 -11.96 -48.77 13.43
N THR A 350 -11.11 -48.77 12.40
CA THR A 350 -11.14 -49.73 11.31
C THR A 350 -10.71 -51.11 11.81
N GLY A 351 -11.68 -51.88 12.28
CA GLY A 351 -11.52 -53.27 12.70
C GLY A 351 -12.80 -54.06 12.47
N LEU A 352 -13.27 -54.15 11.23
CA LEU A 352 -14.39 -55.02 10.87
C LEU A 352 -14.00 -55.91 9.69
N THR A 353 -13.51 -57.10 10.03
CA THR A 353 -13.50 -58.27 9.15
C THR A 353 -14.93 -58.65 8.81
N SER A 354 -15.21 -58.79 7.51
CA SER A 354 -16.49 -59.16 6.91
C SER A 354 -17.12 -60.40 7.57
N ASN A 355 -18.27 -60.24 8.22
CA ASN A 355 -19.08 -61.36 8.70
C ASN A 355 -20.49 -61.26 8.08
N PRO A 356 -20.96 -62.26 7.30
CA PRO A 356 -22.13 -62.12 6.44
C PRO A 356 -23.48 -62.33 7.14
N GLN A 357 -23.56 -62.23 8.47
CA GLN A 357 -24.83 -62.33 9.22
C GLN A 357 -25.11 -61.08 10.06
N LEU A 358 -25.21 -59.92 9.39
CA LEU A 358 -25.64 -58.66 9.99
C LEU A 358 -27.14 -58.38 9.76
N SER A 359 -27.98 -59.42 9.68
CA SER A 359 -29.43 -59.27 9.49
C SER A 359 -30.26 -59.65 10.72
N GLN A 360 -29.63 -60.05 11.83
CA GLN A 360 -30.33 -60.51 13.04
C GLN A 360 -29.82 -59.92 14.37
N MET A 361 -29.20 -58.75 14.37
CA MET A 361 -28.97 -58.03 15.64
C MET A 361 -30.22 -57.24 16.02
N LYS A 362 -31.00 -57.79 16.97
CA LYS A 362 -32.03 -57.05 17.71
C LYS A 362 -31.39 -55.79 18.30
N LEU A 363 -31.84 -54.62 17.85
CA LEU A 363 -31.38 -53.33 18.35
C LEU A 363 -31.80 -53.18 19.81
N GLY A 364 -30.86 -53.45 20.72
CA GLY A 364 -30.99 -53.08 22.13
C GLY A 364 -31.19 -51.57 22.23
N LYS A 365 -32.13 -51.17 23.09
CA LYS A 365 -32.48 -49.80 23.51
C LYS A 365 -31.32 -48.81 23.34
N ILE A 366 -31.36 -47.99 22.28
CA ILE A 366 -30.47 -46.83 22.16
C ILE A 366 -31.09 -45.72 23.01
N HIS A 367 -30.44 -45.38 24.11
CA HIS A 367 -30.80 -44.21 24.91
C HIS A 367 -30.40 -42.94 24.15
N LEU A 368 -31.39 -42.12 23.80
CA LEU A 368 -31.19 -40.77 23.27
C LEU A 368 -30.68 -39.88 24.41
N ILE A 369 -29.45 -39.37 24.28
CA ILE A 369 -28.86 -38.42 25.23
C ILE A 369 -29.09 -36.99 24.72
N SER A 370 -29.59 -36.12 25.59
CA SER A 370 -29.82 -34.69 25.37
C SER A 370 -28.50 -33.93 25.19
N PRO A 371 -28.44 -32.82 24.41
CA PRO A 371 -27.20 -32.12 24.06
C PRO A 371 -26.43 -31.52 25.25
N CYS A 372 -27.01 -31.47 26.45
CA CYS A 372 -26.48 -30.65 27.53
C CYS A 372 -25.37 -31.31 28.39
N ASN A 373 -25.09 -32.62 28.25
CA ASN A 373 -24.24 -33.34 29.22
C ASN A 373 -23.14 -34.26 28.60
N SER A 374 -22.29 -33.76 27.72
CA SER A 374 -21.05 -34.49 27.39
C SER A 374 -19.86 -33.96 28.19
N TYR A 375 -19.60 -34.62 29.33
CA TYR A 375 -18.34 -34.51 30.08
C TYR A 375 -17.19 -35.13 29.27
N ILE A 376 -16.08 -34.41 29.14
CA ILE A 376 -14.84 -34.91 28.53
C ILE A 376 -14.00 -35.56 29.65
N SER A 377 -13.86 -36.88 29.61
CA SER A 377 -12.85 -37.59 30.40
C SER A 377 -11.57 -37.75 29.56
N ALA A 378 -10.55 -36.97 29.89
CA ALA A 378 -9.18 -37.22 29.46
C ALA A 378 -8.54 -38.24 30.41
N THR A 379 -7.98 -39.32 29.86
CA THR A 379 -6.92 -40.22 30.41
C THR A 379 -6.99 -41.55 29.64
N THR A 380 -5.94 -42.26 29.24
CA THR A 380 -4.46 -42.09 29.11
C THR A 380 -4.02 -43.47 28.62
N TYR A 381 -3.00 -43.58 27.76
CA TYR A 381 -1.97 -44.61 27.93
C TYR A 381 -0.66 -44.13 27.31
N ASP A 382 0.35 -44.12 28.19
CA ASP A 382 1.70 -43.63 28.01
C ASP A 382 2.56 -44.53 27.12
N SER A 383 3.52 -43.91 26.44
CA SER A 383 4.86 -44.49 26.20
C SER A 383 5.87 -43.35 26.01
N GLU A 384 6.45 -42.94 27.15
CA GLU A 384 7.86 -42.60 27.36
C GLU A 384 8.59 -41.66 26.38
N LEU A 385 8.76 -40.38 26.79
CA LEU A 385 10.04 -39.76 27.22
C LEU A 385 9.92 -38.22 27.29
N HIS A 386 10.05 -37.70 28.50
CA HIS A 386 10.18 -36.29 28.90
C HIS A 386 11.62 -35.73 28.64
N PRO A 387 11.96 -34.46 28.96
CA PRO A 387 11.24 -33.18 28.78
C PRO A 387 12.19 -32.02 28.34
N VAL A 388 11.65 -30.89 27.84
CA VAL A 388 12.16 -29.55 28.23
C VAL A 388 10.98 -28.60 28.41
N SER A 389 11.01 -27.96 29.58
CA SER A 389 10.09 -27.03 30.22
C SER A 389 9.78 -25.74 29.46
N LEU A 390 8.52 -25.31 29.52
CA LEU A 390 8.16 -23.90 29.67
C LEU A 390 7.04 -23.76 30.71
N SER A 391 7.35 -22.98 31.73
CA SER A 391 6.65 -22.76 32.98
C SER A 391 5.33 -22.02 32.83
N SER A 392 4.33 -22.50 33.56
CA SER A 392 3.11 -21.81 33.93
C SER A 392 3.38 -20.65 34.90
N THR A 393 2.94 -19.45 34.54
CA THR A 393 2.43 -18.45 35.50
C THR A 393 1.57 -17.45 34.72
N CYS A 394 0.28 -17.75 34.60
CA CYS A 394 -0.72 -16.72 34.32
C CYS A 394 -1.93 -16.94 35.24
N LEU A 395 -1.97 -16.06 36.24
CA LEU A 395 -3.15 -15.25 36.55
C LEU A 395 -4.41 -16.03 36.96
N SER A 396 -4.40 -16.51 38.20
CA SER A 396 -5.56 -16.37 39.05
C SER A 396 -5.67 -14.91 39.49
N ASN A 397 -6.74 -14.21 39.08
CA ASN A 397 -7.48 -13.20 39.84
C ASN A 397 -8.41 -12.42 38.90
N ILE A 398 -9.67 -12.81 38.82
CA ILE A 398 -10.75 -11.87 38.49
C ILE A 398 -11.79 -11.99 39.61
N GLU A 399 -11.82 -10.93 40.40
CA GLU A 399 -12.74 -10.69 41.51
C GLU A 399 -14.18 -10.55 41.02
N LYS A 400 -15.10 -11.09 41.82
CA LYS A 400 -16.54 -10.88 41.71
C LYS A 400 -16.86 -9.44 42.13
N PHE A 401 -17.42 -8.65 41.22
CA PHE A 401 -18.17 -7.46 41.60
C PHE A 401 -19.62 -7.85 41.85
N LEU A 402 -20.07 -7.59 43.07
CA LEU A 402 -21.45 -7.66 43.52
C LEU A 402 -22.17 -6.38 43.07
N GLU A 403 -23.32 -6.55 42.43
CA GLU A 403 -24.35 -5.52 42.31
C GLU A 403 -24.94 -5.24 43.70
N ASN A 404 -25.05 -3.96 44.06
CA ASN A 404 -26.06 -3.42 44.97
C ASN A 404 -26.19 -1.91 44.70
N GLU A 405 -27.43 -1.52 44.39
CA GLU A 405 -28.04 -0.17 44.38
C GLU A 405 -27.43 0.97 43.54
#